data_AF-A0A9D6VXS4-F1
#
_entry.id   AF-A0A9D6VXS4-F1
#
_cell.length_a   1.000
_cell.length_b   1.000
_cell.length_c   1.000
_cell.angle_alpha   90.00
_cell.angle_beta   90.00
_cell.angle_gamma   90.00
#
_symmetry.space_group_name_H-M   'P 1'
#
loop_
_entity.id
_entity.type
_entity.pdbx_description
1 polymer ?
#
loop_
_entity_poly.entity_id
_entity_poly.type
_entity_poly.pdbx_seq_one_letter_code
_entity_poly.pdbx_strand_id
1 'polypeptide(L)'
;MNSQDELNTTIKALVQDRKGILAADESVPTISKRFKAVGIESTEETRRAYRELLLTAPGIGEFISGVILFEETLGQKAADGTLLIEVAQRAGIVPGIKVDKGTIALANAPGDMVTQGLDGLAERLAHYKIQGARFAKWREIYPITPTNPTRLGMTANAEVLARYAAICQEQGIVPIVEPEVLIDGEHSIERCAEVTEAVLSEVFTALCRHRVSLERMLLKPNMIVPGKAHQPKSPAHDVARMTIEVFRRVVPAAVPSINFLSGGLSPEDASSYLNAMNALYPHAPWALSFSYARALQEPAMAAWRGLAENVGAAQHAFCERARCNSAARCGQYGDAIQPPVTKGVAPLPELDENGLLKDPGTWNESVASALAAQSGLGELTEDHWKIIRALREYYGKFGVAPAMNQVCHAYGRDWRWAHDLFHTCLGAWRVAGLPDPGEEAKSYLNDM
;
A
#
# COMPACT_ATOMS: atom_id res chain seq x y z
N MET A 1 -31.10 8.39 -19.63
CA MET A 1 -30.95 8.83 -18.22
C MET A 1 -30.40 10.24 -18.26
N ASN A 2 -30.90 11.17 -17.45
CA ASN A 2 -30.28 12.49 -17.33
C ASN A 2 -28.97 12.36 -16.53
N SER A 3 -27.96 13.21 -16.75
CA SER A 3 -26.66 13.20 -16.05
C SER A 3 -26.84 13.12 -14.52
N GLN A 4 -27.87 13.77 -13.98
CA GLN A 4 -28.21 13.73 -12.57
C GLN A 4 -28.56 12.33 -12.04
N ASP A 5 -29.27 11.51 -12.82
CA ASP A 5 -29.62 10.13 -12.45
C ASP A 5 -28.41 9.22 -12.51
N GLU A 6 -27.54 9.42 -13.49
CA GLU A 6 -26.28 8.66 -13.64
C GLU A 6 -25.35 8.89 -12.45
N LEU A 7 -25.20 10.16 -12.04
CA LEU A 7 -24.42 10.54 -10.85
C LEU A 7 -25.00 9.89 -9.59
N ASN A 8 -26.32 10.01 -9.37
CA ASN A 8 -26.98 9.41 -8.20
C ASN A 8 -26.82 7.88 -8.16
N THR A 9 -26.96 7.22 -9.31
CA THR A 9 -26.79 5.77 -9.44
C THR A 9 -25.34 5.35 -9.17
N THR A 10 -24.38 6.19 -9.57
CA THR A 10 -22.95 5.94 -9.34
C THR A 10 -22.56 6.14 -7.89
N ILE A 11 -23.04 7.20 -7.23
CA ILE A 11 -22.81 7.41 -5.79
C ILE A 11 -23.36 6.24 -4.97
N LYS A 12 -24.59 5.79 -5.25
CA LYS A 12 -25.18 4.62 -4.56
C LYS A 12 -24.35 3.35 -4.74
N ALA A 13 -23.74 3.17 -5.93
CA ALA A 13 -22.89 2.02 -6.21
C ALA A 13 -21.51 2.11 -5.54
N LEU A 14 -20.95 3.32 -5.38
CA LEU A 14 -19.65 3.55 -4.76
C LEU A 14 -19.71 3.54 -3.23
N VAL A 15 -20.77 4.09 -2.64
CA VAL A 15 -20.94 4.26 -1.19
C VAL A 15 -21.71 3.08 -0.60
N GLN A 16 -21.27 1.86 -0.90
CA GLN A 16 -21.80 0.64 -0.30
C GLN A 16 -21.14 0.37 1.06
N ASP A 17 -21.92 -0.14 2.00
CA ASP A 17 -21.41 -0.62 3.28
C ASP A 17 -20.32 -1.66 3.08
N ARG A 18 -19.36 -1.71 4.02
CA ARG A 18 -18.23 -2.67 4.02
C ARG A 18 -17.25 -2.55 2.84
N LYS A 19 -17.51 -1.72 1.84
CA LYS A 19 -16.67 -1.64 0.64
C LYS A 19 -15.81 -0.41 0.57
N GLY A 20 -14.72 -0.45 -0.19
CA GLY A 20 -13.92 0.73 -0.53
C GLY A 20 -13.49 0.73 -1.99
N ILE A 21 -12.53 1.59 -2.31
CA ILE A 21 -12.05 1.77 -3.67
C ILE A 21 -10.62 1.22 -3.80
N LEU A 22 -10.40 0.40 -4.82
CA LEU A 22 -9.07 0.03 -5.28
C LEU A 22 -8.52 1.16 -6.17
N ALA A 23 -7.45 1.81 -5.75
CA ALA A 23 -6.73 2.74 -6.61
C ALA A 23 -5.63 1.99 -7.36
N ALA A 24 -5.92 1.58 -8.60
CA ALA A 24 -5.00 0.88 -9.52
C ALA A 24 -4.64 1.78 -10.73
N ASP A 25 -4.58 3.09 -10.48
CA ASP A 25 -4.36 4.16 -11.46
C ASP A 25 -2.91 4.64 -11.52
N GLU A 26 -1.96 3.78 -11.13
CA GLU A 26 -0.55 4.10 -11.24
C GLU A 26 -0.18 4.35 -12.70
N SER A 27 0.37 5.54 -12.97
CA SER A 27 1.02 5.84 -14.24
C SER A 27 2.21 4.91 -14.48
N VAL A 28 2.65 4.78 -15.73
CA VAL A 28 3.80 3.95 -16.10
C VAL A 28 5.03 4.22 -15.23
N PRO A 29 5.48 5.47 -14.97
CA PRO A 29 6.60 5.72 -14.07
C PRO A 29 6.36 5.23 -12.63
N THR A 30 5.13 5.38 -12.14
CA THR A 30 4.76 5.02 -10.77
C THR A 30 4.77 3.51 -10.57
N ILE A 31 4.11 2.75 -11.46
CA ILE A 31 4.08 1.29 -11.37
C ILE A 31 5.46 0.69 -11.63
N SER A 32 6.26 1.24 -12.54
CA SER A 32 7.63 0.83 -12.77
C SER A 32 8.50 0.94 -11.51
N LYS A 33 8.34 2.03 -10.73
CA LYS A 33 9.04 2.18 -9.44
C LYS A 33 8.61 1.11 -8.44
N ARG A 34 7.32 0.78 -8.39
CA ARG A 34 6.78 -0.26 -7.48
C ARG A 34 7.26 -1.66 -7.86
N PHE A 35 7.17 -2.00 -9.15
CA PHE A 35 7.65 -3.27 -9.69
C PHE A 35 9.15 -3.46 -9.46
N LYS A 36 9.96 -2.42 -9.71
CA LYS A 36 11.40 -2.45 -9.44
C LYS A 36 11.71 -2.78 -7.98
N ALA A 37 10.93 -2.26 -7.02
CA ALA A 37 11.14 -2.51 -5.60
C ALA A 37 10.94 -3.98 -5.18
N VAL A 38 10.22 -4.77 -6.00
CA VAL A 38 9.99 -6.21 -5.78
C VAL A 38 10.61 -7.09 -6.87
N GLY A 39 11.53 -6.52 -7.68
CA GLY A 39 12.27 -7.27 -8.71
C GLY A 39 11.46 -7.65 -9.96
N ILE A 40 10.35 -6.96 -10.23
CA ILE A 40 9.51 -7.20 -11.40
C ILE A 40 9.91 -6.23 -12.53
N GLU A 41 10.06 -6.74 -13.75
CA GLU A 41 10.24 -5.92 -14.94
C GLU A 41 8.92 -5.25 -15.35
N SER A 42 8.95 -3.95 -15.64
CA SER A 42 7.77 -3.19 -16.07
C SER A 42 7.64 -3.16 -17.58
N THR A 43 6.86 -4.10 -18.12
CA THR A 43 6.42 -4.16 -19.51
C THR A 43 4.92 -3.92 -19.58
N GLU A 44 4.39 -3.66 -20.77
CA GLU A 44 2.93 -3.53 -20.94
C GLU A 44 2.21 -4.82 -20.50
N GLU A 45 2.76 -5.98 -20.85
CA GLU A 45 2.19 -7.27 -20.49
C GLU A 45 2.22 -7.52 -18.97
N THR A 46 3.31 -7.21 -18.28
CA THR A 46 3.35 -7.39 -16.82
C THR A 46 2.41 -6.42 -16.11
N ARG A 47 2.26 -5.18 -16.61
CA ARG A 47 1.26 -4.24 -16.09
C ARG A 47 -0.16 -4.74 -16.32
N ARG A 48 -0.47 -5.25 -17.51
CA ARG A 48 -1.77 -5.85 -17.87
C ARG A 48 -2.09 -7.06 -16.99
N ALA A 49 -1.17 -8.02 -16.90
CA ALA A 49 -1.30 -9.23 -16.09
C ALA A 49 -1.50 -8.92 -14.61
N TYR A 50 -0.81 -7.91 -14.09
CA TYR A 50 -1.00 -7.48 -12.70
C TYR A 50 -2.38 -6.88 -12.45
N ARG A 51 -2.92 -6.07 -13.38
CA ARG A 51 -4.30 -5.54 -13.24
C ARG A 51 -5.34 -6.64 -13.40
N GLU A 52 -5.13 -7.58 -14.32
CA GLU A 52 -5.96 -8.80 -14.43
C GLU A 52 -5.97 -9.57 -13.11
N LEU A 53 -4.81 -9.83 -12.51
CA LEU A 53 -4.66 -10.53 -11.23
C LEU A 53 -5.54 -9.90 -10.13
N LEU A 54 -5.49 -8.57 -9.99
CA LEU A 54 -6.28 -7.84 -8.99
C LEU A 54 -7.79 -7.94 -9.29
N LEU A 55 -8.19 -7.74 -10.55
CA LEU A 55 -9.61 -7.68 -10.94
C LEU A 55 -10.28 -9.06 -11.00
N THR A 56 -9.51 -10.12 -11.19
CA THR A 56 -10.00 -11.51 -11.22
C THR A 56 -9.90 -12.22 -9.87
N ALA A 57 -9.43 -11.54 -8.82
CA ALA A 57 -9.32 -12.10 -7.48
C ALA A 57 -10.69 -12.59 -6.98
N PRO A 58 -10.85 -13.88 -6.63
CA PRO A 58 -12.15 -14.43 -6.24
C PRO A 58 -12.75 -13.70 -5.03
N GLY A 59 -14.02 -13.30 -5.14
CA GLY A 59 -14.77 -12.64 -4.06
C GLY A 59 -14.41 -11.17 -3.82
N ILE A 60 -13.50 -10.57 -4.59
CA ILE A 60 -13.04 -9.20 -4.32
C ILE A 60 -14.17 -8.14 -4.32
N GLY A 61 -15.23 -8.37 -5.10
CA GLY A 61 -16.42 -7.52 -5.16
C GLY A 61 -17.18 -7.40 -3.84
N GLU A 62 -16.92 -8.27 -2.86
CA GLU A 62 -17.46 -8.17 -1.50
C GLU A 62 -16.86 -6.98 -0.73
N PHE A 63 -15.63 -6.58 -1.07
CA PHE A 63 -14.85 -5.58 -0.34
C PHE A 63 -14.55 -4.32 -1.16
N ILE A 64 -14.66 -4.39 -2.49
CA ILE A 64 -14.37 -3.28 -3.39
C ILE A 64 -15.65 -2.86 -4.12
N SER A 65 -16.01 -1.58 -4.02
CA SER A 65 -17.15 -0.99 -4.72
C SER A 65 -16.75 -0.27 -6.00
N GLY A 66 -15.50 0.21 -6.09
CA GLY A 66 -14.98 0.88 -7.27
C GLY A 66 -13.49 0.64 -7.50
N VAL A 67 -13.05 0.73 -8.75
CA VAL A 67 -11.64 0.70 -9.12
C VAL A 67 -11.29 1.94 -9.94
N ILE A 68 -10.23 2.64 -9.55
CA ILE A 68 -9.65 3.73 -10.35
C ILE A 68 -8.59 3.11 -11.23
N LEU A 69 -8.70 3.28 -12.55
CA LEU A 69 -7.77 2.77 -13.54
C LEU A 69 -6.94 3.90 -14.15
N PHE A 70 -5.81 3.52 -14.74
CA PHE A 70 -5.04 4.39 -15.62
C PHE A 70 -5.47 4.18 -17.08
N GLU A 71 -5.24 5.18 -17.95
CA GLU A 71 -5.71 5.17 -19.35
C GLU A 71 -5.25 3.93 -20.12
N GLU A 72 -4.00 3.49 -19.91
CA GLU A 72 -3.47 2.25 -20.49
C GLU A 72 -4.37 1.03 -20.20
N THR A 73 -4.92 0.94 -18.99
CA THR A 73 -5.72 -0.20 -18.54
C THR A 73 -7.15 -0.19 -19.08
N LEU A 74 -7.71 0.96 -19.49
CA LEU A 74 -9.06 1.02 -20.06
C LEU A 74 -9.19 0.20 -21.35
N GLY A 75 -8.15 0.19 -22.18
CA GLY A 75 -8.12 -0.54 -23.44
C GLY A 75 -7.60 -1.98 -23.32
N GLN A 76 -7.06 -2.35 -22.16
CA GLN A 76 -6.44 -3.65 -21.95
C GLN A 76 -7.48 -4.76 -21.79
N LYS A 77 -7.09 -5.96 -22.22
CA LYS A 77 -7.87 -7.19 -22.13
C LYS A 77 -7.23 -8.19 -21.16
N ALA A 78 -8.06 -8.98 -20.51
CA ALA A 78 -7.67 -10.19 -19.82
C ALA A 78 -7.18 -11.25 -20.82
N ALA A 79 -6.55 -12.32 -20.31
CA ALA A 79 -6.03 -13.41 -21.15
C ALA A 79 -7.14 -14.13 -21.94
N ASP A 80 -8.38 -14.10 -21.45
CA ASP A 80 -9.57 -14.64 -22.12
C ASP A 80 -10.15 -13.72 -23.21
N GLY A 81 -9.56 -12.54 -23.42
CA GLY A 81 -10.00 -11.54 -24.39
C GLY A 81 -11.08 -10.56 -23.88
N THR A 82 -11.58 -10.74 -22.65
CA THR A 82 -12.53 -9.82 -22.00
C THR A 82 -11.84 -8.49 -21.68
N LEU A 83 -12.49 -7.35 -21.88
CA LEU A 83 -11.94 -6.05 -21.43
C LEU A 83 -11.81 -6.02 -19.90
N LEU A 84 -10.71 -5.48 -19.37
CA LEU A 84 -10.50 -5.43 -17.91
C LEU A 84 -11.59 -4.64 -17.18
N ILE A 85 -12.19 -3.63 -17.84
CA ILE A 85 -13.37 -2.93 -17.32
C ILE A 85 -14.57 -3.86 -17.15
N GLU A 86 -14.82 -4.74 -18.12
CA GLU A 86 -15.91 -5.72 -18.03
C GLU A 86 -15.64 -6.75 -16.94
N VAL A 87 -14.38 -7.14 -16.72
CA VAL A 87 -13.99 -8.00 -15.59
C VAL A 87 -14.37 -7.33 -14.27
N ALA A 88 -14.03 -6.05 -14.08
CA ALA A 88 -14.42 -5.29 -12.90
C ALA A 88 -15.96 -5.22 -12.72
N GLN A 89 -16.68 -4.92 -13.81
CA GLN A 89 -18.14 -4.84 -13.79
C GLN A 89 -18.81 -6.18 -13.44
N ARG A 90 -18.30 -7.31 -13.96
CA ARG A 90 -18.78 -8.66 -13.62
C ARG A 90 -18.57 -8.99 -12.15
N ALA A 91 -17.52 -8.43 -11.53
CA ALA A 91 -17.29 -8.52 -10.08
C ALA A 91 -18.13 -7.52 -9.26
N GLY A 92 -19.02 -6.74 -9.89
CA GLY A 92 -19.81 -5.71 -9.20
C GLY A 92 -19.03 -4.46 -8.80
N ILE A 93 -17.84 -4.26 -9.39
CA ILE A 93 -16.96 -3.12 -9.12
C ILE A 93 -17.21 -2.04 -10.18
N VAL A 94 -17.50 -0.82 -9.72
CA VAL A 94 -17.69 0.33 -10.60
C VAL A 94 -16.33 0.73 -11.21
N PRO A 95 -16.21 0.87 -12.53
CA PRO A 95 -14.99 1.36 -13.17
C PRO A 95 -14.88 2.90 -13.09
N GLY A 96 -13.69 3.38 -12.79
CA GLY A 96 -13.35 4.80 -12.81
C GLY A 96 -11.96 5.04 -13.41
N ILE A 97 -11.66 6.32 -13.68
CA ILE A 97 -10.46 6.70 -14.43
C ILE A 97 -9.74 7.88 -13.79
N LYS A 98 -8.42 7.80 -13.70
CA LYS A 98 -7.57 8.94 -13.40
C LYS A 98 -7.48 9.87 -14.62
N VAL A 99 -7.86 11.14 -14.45
CA VAL A 99 -7.93 12.09 -15.58
C VAL A 99 -6.97 13.26 -15.49
N ASP A 100 -6.29 13.44 -14.37
CA ASP A 100 -5.18 14.40 -14.27
C ASP A 100 -3.97 13.96 -15.11
N LYS A 101 -3.24 14.94 -15.66
CA LYS A 101 -2.04 14.74 -16.48
C LYS A 101 -0.75 14.96 -15.69
N GLY A 102 -0.84 14.88 -14.36
CA GLY A 102 0.31 15.01 -13.46
C GLY A 102 0.59 16.43 -12.98
N THR A 103 1.40 16.49 -11.93
CA THR A 103 1.79 17.69 -11.20
C THR A 103 3.03 18.33 -11.81
N ILE A 104 3.04 19.66 -11.88
CA ILE A 104 4.19 20.49 -12.26
C ILE A 104 4.47 21.53 -11.17
N ALA A 105 5.64 22.17 -11.20
CA ALA A 105 5.92 23.29 -10.30
C ALA A 105 5.00 24.49 -10.60
N LEU A 106 4.48 25.14 -9.56
CA LEU A 106 3.67 26.34 -9.71
C LEU A 106 4.57 27.57 -9.88
N ALA A 107 4.39 28.28 -11.00
CA ALA A 107 5.18 29.47 -11.30
C ALA A 107 5.03 30.53 -10.19
N ASN A 108 6.15 31.13 -9.78
CA ASN A 108 6.22 32.14 -8.72
C ASN A 108 5.73 31.69 -7.33
N ALA A 109 5.61 30.37 -7.10
CA ALA A 109 5.33 29.80 -5.79
C ALA A 109 6.34 28.67 -5.48
N PRO A 110 7.58 29.01 -5.08
CA PRO A 110 8.60 28.01 -4.81
C PRO A 110 8.11 26.92 -3.83
N GLY A 111 8.33 25.66 -4.20
CA GLY A 111 7.90 24.50 -3.43
C GLY A 111 6.45 24.07 -3.64
N ASP A 112 5.57 24.95 -4.13
CA ASP A 112 4.20 24.56 -4.48
C ASP A 112 4.15 23.90 -5.86
N MET A 113 3.18 23.01 -6.00
CA MET A 113 2.91 22.27 -7.22
C MET A 113 1.49 22.55 -7.68
N VAL A 114 1.21 22.35 -8.96
CA VAL A 114 -0.13 22.41 -9.55
C VAL A 114 -0.32 21.31 -10.57
N THR A 115 -1.54 20.78 -10.68
CA THR A 115 -1.84 19.67 -11.58
C THR A 115 -2.47 20.15 -12.88
N GLN A 116 -2.07 19.52 -13.99
CA GLN A 116 -2.56 19.84 -15.34
C GLN A 116 -3.59 18.82 -15.82
N GLY A 117 -4.33 19.16 -16.89
CA GLY A 117 -5.21 18.23 -17.60
C GLY A 117 -6.64 18.70 -17.86
N LEU A 118 -6.96 19.97 -17.57
CA LEU A 118 -8.31 20.53 -17.78
C LEU A 118 -8.61 20.74 -19.27
N ASP A 119 -7.60 21.02 -20.09
CA ASP A 119 -7.76 21.22 -21.53
C ASP A 119 -8.24 19.92 -22.19
N GLY A 120 -9.39 19.99 -22.86
CA GLY A 120 -10.05 18.85 -23.50
C GLY A 120 -10.63 17.81 -22.53
N LEU A 121 -10.81 18.16 -21.25
CA LEU A 121 -11.28 17.21 -20.23
C LEU A 121 -12.70 16.71 -20.52
N ALA A 122 -13.61 17.57 -21.00
CA ALA A 122 -14.99 17.18 -21.29
C ALA A 122 -15.07 16.09 -22.37
N GLU A 123 -14.32 16.26 -23.47
CA GLU A 123 -14.24 15.32 -24.58
C GLU A 123 -13.63 13.99 -24.14
N ARG A 124 -12.57 14.05 -23.33
CA ARG A 124 -11.95 12.85 -22.75
C ARG A 124 -12.91 12.09 -21.84
N LEU A 125 -13.64 12.78 -20.97
CA LEU A 125 -14.62 12.15 -20.09
C LEU A 125 -15.77 11.51 -20.87
N ALA A 126 -16.27 12.17 -21.92
CA ALA A 126 -17.26 11.58 -22.82
C ALA A 126 -16.73 10.29 -23.46
N HIS A 127 -15.47 10.27 -23.88
CA HIS A 127 -14.82 9.06 -24.41
C HIS A 127 -14.69 7.95 -23.36
N TYR A 128 -14.17 8.25 -22.16
CA TYR A 128 -14.02 7.25 -21.09
C TYR A 128 -15.39 6.71 -20.62
N LYS A 129 -16.43 7.54 -20.66
CA LYS A 129 -17.80 7.13 -20.34
C LYS A 129 -18.33 6.08 -21.32
N ILE A 130 -18.04 6.24 -22.62
CA ILE A 130 -18.35 5.22 -23.64
C ILE A 130 -17.62 3.91 -23.35
N GLN A 131 -16.38 3.99 -22.84
CA GLN A 131 -15.61 2.83 -22.41
C GLN A 131 -16.08 2.22 -21.07
N GLY A 132 -17.09 2.81 -20.42
CA GLY A 132 -17.72 2.27 -19.20
C GLY A 132 -17.25 2.89 -17.89
N ALA A 133 -16.40 3.93 -17.92
CA ALA A 133 -16.04 4.68 -16.73
C ALA A 133 -17.24 5.49 -16.21
N ARG A 134 -17.45 5.48 -14.89
CA ARG A 134 -18.60 6.16 -14.24
C ARG A 134 -18.19 7.21 -13.22
N PHE A 135 -16.95 7.16 -12.76
CA PHE A 135 -16.35 8.15 -11.89
C PHE A 135 -14.93 8.45 -12.36
N ALA A 136 -14.41 9.61 -11.95
CA ALA A 136 -13.06 10.03 -12.27
C ALA A 136 -12.32 10.39 -10.99
N LYS A 137 -10.99 10.53 -11.10
CA LYS A 137 -10.14 10.98 -9.99
C LYS A 137 -9.14 12.02 -10.48
N TRP A 138 -8.98 13.08 -9.69
CA TRP A 138 -7.97 14.12 -9.89
C TRP A 138 -7.23 14.39 -8.60
N ARG A 139 -5.90 14.35 -8.66
CA ARG A 139 -5.01 14.51 -7.51
C ARG A 139 -4.30 15.87 -7.55
N GLU A 140 -4.46 16.67 -6.51
CA GLU A 140 -3.57 17.79 -6.19
C GLU A 140 -2.66 17.44 -5.02
N ILE A 141 -1.47 18.05 -4.96
CA ILE A 141 -0.52 17.83 -3.87
C ILE A 141 -0.15 19.13 -3.15
N TYR A 142 -0.03 19.03 -1.84
CA TYR A 142 0.33 20.14 -0.95
C TYR A 142 1.50 19.71 -0.05
N PRO A 143 2.74 20.09 -0.39
CA PRO A 143 3.90 19.81 0.45
C PRO A 143 3.86 20.61 1.75
N ILE A 144 4.26 19.99 2.87
CA ILE A 144 4.47 20.70 4.14
C ILE A 144 5.95 21.06 4.25
N THR A 145 6.24 22.35 4.23
CA THR A 145 7.57 22.91 4.53
C THR A 145 7.40 24.11 5.47
N PRO A 146 8.48 24.79 5.91
CA PRO A 146 8.34 26.04 6.67
C PRO A 146 7.51 27.12 5.95
N THR A 147 7.43 27.07 4.61
CA THR A 147 6.75 28.09 3.78
C THR A 147 5.59 27.56 2.95
N ASN A 148 5.42 26.24 2.84
CA ASN A 148 4.41 25.60 2.00
C ASN A 148 3.36 24.85 2.85
N PRO A 149 2.12 24.73 2.33
CA PRO A 149 1.65 25.31 1.07
C PRO A 149 1.46 26.82 1.17
N THR A 150 1.82 27.57 0.12
CA THR A 150 1.55 29.02 0.11
C THR A 150 0.06 29.27 -0.16
N ARG A 151 -0.42 30.49 0.10
CA ARG A 151 -1.78 30.90 -0.28
C ARG A 151 -2.03 30.74 -1.78
N LEU A 152 -1.04 31.06 -2.62
CA LEU A 152 -1.15 30.90 -4.07
C LEU A 152 -1.29 29.41 -4.44
N GLY A 153 -0.47 28.54 -3.85
CA GLY A 153 -0.58 27.08 -4.04
C GLY A 153 -1.93 26.52 -3.61
N MET A 154 -2.44 26.95 -2.45
CA MET A 154 -3.76 26.53 -1.96
C MET A 154 -4.89 26.95 -2.92
N THR A 155 -4.96 28.24 -3.27
CA THR A 155 -6.03 28.77 -4.13
C THR A 155 -5.95 28.20 -5.55
N ALA A 156 -4.75 28.09 -6.15
CA ALA A 156 -4.61 27.57 -7.51
C ALA A 156 -5.09 26.12 -7.63
N ASN A 157 -4.69 25.26 -6.69
CA ASN A 157 -5.10 23.85 -6.69
C ASN A 157 -6.58 23.66 -6.36
N ALA A 158 -7.13 24.46 -5.44
CA ALA A 158 -8.56 24.45 -5.14
C ALA A 158 -9.41 24.81 -6.37
N GLU A 159 -8.99 25.82 -7.14
CA GLU A 159 -9.65 26.21 -8.40
C GLU A 159 -9.58 25.11 -9.46
N VAL A 160 -8.44 24.43 -9.60
CA VAL A 160 -8.30 23.31 -10.53
C VAL A 160 -9.24 22.16 -10.15
N LEU A 161 -9.26 21.75 -8.88
CA LEU A 161 -10.15 20.70 -8.39
C LEU A 161 -11.63 21.04 -8.59
N ALA A 162 -12.01 22.30 -8.35
CA ALA A 162 -13.39 22.74 -8.51
C ALA A 162 -13.84 22.74 -9.98
N ARG A 163 -12.99 23.21 -10.90
CA ARG A 163 -13.25 23.13 -12.35
C ARG A 163 -13.32 21.69 -12.83
N TYR A 164 -12.39 20.84 -12.40
CA TYR A 164 -12.40 19.40 -12.68
C TYR A 164 -13.72 18.75 -12.24
N ALA A 165 -14.16 19.02 -11.00
CA ALA A 165 -15.36 18.43 -10.45
C ALA A 165 -16.63 18.89 -11.19
N ALA A 166 -16.72 20.18 -11.51
CA ALA A 166 -17.83 20.73 -12.30
C ALA A 166 -17.92 20.08 -13.69
N ILE A 167 -16.80 19.97 -14.41
CA ILE A 167 -16.76 19.32 -15.73
C ILE A 167 -17.17 17.84 -15.62
N CYS A 168 -16.71 17.12 -14.59
CA CYS A 168 -17.13 15.73 -14.37
C CYS A 168 -18.65 15.60 -14.23
N GLN A 169 -19.25 16.43 -13.37
CA GLN A 169 -20.69 16.37 -13.12
C GLN A 169 -21.51 16.73 -14.35
N GLU A 170 -21.08 17.70 -15.15
CA GLU A 170 -21.69 18.03 -16.43
C GLU A 170 -21.72 16.83 -17.39
N GLN A 171 -20.63 16.04 -17.42
CA GLN A 171 -20.53 14.83 -18.24
C GLN A 171 -21.21 13.59 -17.63
N GLY A 172 -21.85 13.71 -16.46
CA GLY A 172 -22.47 12.59 -15.75
C GLY A 172 -21.46 11.61 -15.11
N ILE A 173 -20.26 12.10 -14.80
CA ILE A 173 -19.18 11.36 -14.13
C ILE A 173 -19.04 11.86 -12.69
N VAL A 174 -19.01 10.96 -11.72
CA VAL A 174 -18.76 11.33 -10.31
C VAL A 174 -17.30 11.74 -10.13
N PRO A 175 -16.97 12.96 -9.65
CA PRO A 175 -15.59 13.32 -9.34
C PRO A 175 -15.16 12.80 -7.96
N ILE A 176 -13.98 12.19 -7.91
CA ILE A 176 -13.19 12.03 -6.68
C ILE A 176 -12.21 13.20 -6.61
N VAL A 177 -12.44 14.08 -5.65
CA VAL A 177 -11.60 15.25 -5.36
C VAL A 177 -10.52 14.83 -4.38
N GLU A 178 -9.25 14.79 -4.82
CA GLU A 178 -8.11 14.32 -4.01
C GLU A 178 -7.13 15.48 -3.71
N PRO A 179 -7.36 16.27 -2.64
CA PRO A 179 -6.39 17.22 -2.15
C PRO A 179 -5.44 16.54 -1.15
N GLU A 180 -4.29 16.06 -1.63
CA GLU A 180 -3.34 15.32 -0.80
C GLU A 180 -2.31 16.25 -0.14
N VAL A 181 -2.44 16.46 1.17
CA VAL A 181 -1.33 17.01 1.97
C VAL A 181 -0.29 15.92 2.18
N LEU A 182 0.93 16.16 1.70
CA LEU A 182 1.98 15.14 1.65
C LEU A 182 2.50 14.79 3.04
N ILE A 183 2.76 13.50 3.26
CA ILE A 183 3.36 12.98 4.50
C ILE A 183 4.86 13.30 4.62
N ASP A 184 5.51 13.72 3.54
CA ASP A 184 6.96 13.95 3.55
C ASP A 184 7.37 15.07 4.53
N GLY A 185 8.44 14.84 5.29
CA GLY A 185 9.00 15.78 6.26
C GLY A 185 8.98 15.28 7.71
N GLU A 186 9.37 16.19 8.63
CA GLU A 186 9.48 15.96 10.08
C GLU A 186 8.42 16.75 10.87
N HIS A 187 7.39 17.26 10.20
CA HIS A 187 6.33 18.05 10.80
C HIS A 187 5.50 17.24 11.81
N SER A 188 5.00 17.90 12.85
CA SER A 188 4.14 17.25 13.84
C SER A 188 2.74 16.98 13.29
N ILE A 189 1.98 16.15 14.01
CA ILE A 189 0.57 15.86 13.68
C ILE A 189 -0.30 17.13 13.74
N GLU A 190 0.01 18.07 14.63
CA GLU A 190 -0.67 19.38 14.73
C GLU A 190 -0.42 20.23 13.50
N ARG A 191 0.82 20.21 12.98
CA ARG A 191 1.13 20.95 11.74
C ARG A 191 0.43 20.33 10.53
N CYS A 192 0.32 18.99 10.47
CA CYS A 192 -0.50 18.32 9.46
C CYS A 192 -1.97 18.76 9.57
N ALA A 193 -2.52 18.78 10.79
CA ALA A 193 -3.90 19.22 11.05
C ALA A 193 -4.16 20.65 10.58
N GLU A 194 -3.29 21.59 10.95
CA GLU A 194 -3.39 23.00 10.56
C GLU A 194 -3.39 23.17 9.03
N VAL A 195 -2.45 22.51 8.34
CA VAL A 195 -2.33 22.60 6.89
C VAL A 195 -3.52 21.95 6.19
N THR A 196 -3.94 20.76 6.62
CA THR A 196 -5.11 20.08 6.03
C THR A 196 -6.39 20.87 6.26
N GLU A 197 -6.59 21.49 7.42
CA GLU A 197 -7.76 22.36 7.67
C GLU A 197 -7.79 23.54 6.69
N ALA A 198 -6.66 24.24 6.51
CA ALA A 198 -6.55 25.36 5.59
C ALA A 198 -6.79 24.95 4.12
N VAL A 199 -6.18 23.84 3.69
CA VAL A 199 -6.33 23.31 2.33
C VAL A 199 -7.79 22.92 2.06
N LEU A 200 -8.42 22.14 2.94
CA LEU A 200 -9.80 21.70 2.74
C LEU A 200 -10.78 22.87 2.77
N SER A 201 -10.56 23.87 3.62
CA SER A 201 -11.38 25.10 3.63
C SER A 201 -11.35 25.81 2.28
N GLU A 202 -10.17 25.97 1.68
CA GLU A 202 -10.03 26.60 0.36
C GLU A 202 -10.67 25.75 -0.75
N VAL A 203 -10.47 24.42 -0.71
CA VAL A 203 -11.07 23.47 -1.66
C VAL A 203 -12.60 23.54 -1.63
N PHE A 204 -13.24 23.45 -0.45
CA PHE A 204 -14.70 23.52 -0.36
C PHE A 204 -15.24 24.90 -0.72
N THR A 205 -14.49 25.97 -0.44
CA THR A 205 -14.86 27.32 -0.91
C THR A 205 -14.87 27.39 -2.44
N ALA A 206 -13.87 26.82 -3.11
CA ALA A 206 -13.83 26.74 -4.56
C ALA A 206 -14.94 25.83 -5.13
N LEU A 207 -15.17 24.65 -4.56
CA LEU A 207 -16.25 23.73 -4.98
C LEU A 207 -17.62 24.42 -4.94
N CYS A 208 -17.91 25.18 -3.87
CA CYS A 208 -19.14 25.96 -3.75
C CYS A 208 -19.22 27.08 -4.81
N ARG A 209 -18.11 27.78 -5.07
CA ARG A 209 -18.03 28.83 -6.11
C ARG A 209 -18.36 28.29 -7.51
N HIS A 210 -17.89 27.08 -7.81
CA HIS A 210 -18.16 26.36 -9.07
C HIS A 210 -19.48 25.57 -9.06
N ARG A 211 -20.30 25.70 -8.01
CA ARG A 211 -21.62 25.08 -7.88
C ARG A 211 -21.58 23.55 -8.02
N VAL A 212 -20.51 22.93 -7.55
CA VAL A 212 -20.39 21.47 -7.51
C VAL A 212 -21.43 20.90 -6.55
N SER A 213 -22.20 19.91 -6.98
CA SER A 213 -23.13 19.18 -6.10
C SER A 213 -22.32 18.26 -5.19
N LEU A 214 -22.23 18.61 -3.90
CA LEU A 214 -21.42 17.88 -2.93
C LEU A 214 -21.96 16.47 -2.66
N GLU A 215 -23.26 16.26 -2.84
CA GLU A 215 -23.93 14.96 -2.75
C GLU A 215 -23.49 13.98 -3.85
N ARG A 216 -22.85 14.50 -4.90
CA ARG A 216 -22.44 13.79 -6.12
C ARG A 216 -20.96 13.85 -6.37
N MET A 217 -20.17 13.84 -5.31
CA MET A 217 -18.71 13.69 -5.35
C MET A 217 -18.25 12.77 -4.22
N LEU A 218 -17.01 12.32 -4.29
CA LEU A 218 -16.31 11.73 -3.15
C LEU A 218 -15.10 12.61 -2.80
N LEU A 219 -14.80 12.72 -1.52
CA LEU A 219 -13.55 13.34 -1.05
C LEU A 219 -12.51 12.24 -0.83
N LYS A 220 -11.29 12.42 -1.33
CA LYS A 220 -10.15 11.53 -1.09
C LYS A 220 -8.99 12.31 -0.47
N PRO A 221 -9.01 12.55 0.84
CA PRO A 221 -7.97 13.32 1.51
C PRO A 221 -6.93 12.40 2.15
N ASN A 222 -5.83 12.98 2.61
CA ASN A 222 -4.92 12.35 3.58
C ASN A 222 -5.61 12.20 4.95
N MET A 223 -5.12 11.25 5.77
CA MET A 223 -5.37 11.26 7.21
C MET A 223 -4.46 12.30 7.89
N ILE A 224 -4.82 12.71 9.10
CA ILE A 224 -3.99 13.61 9.91
C ILE A 224 -2.96 12.79 10.67
N VAL A 225 -1.73 12.77 10.16
CA VAL A 225 -0.60 11.99 10.67
C VAL A 225 0.64 12.89 10.74
N PRO A 226 1.61 12.62 11.63
CA PRO A 226 2.86 13.34 11.60
C PRO A 226 3.66 12.99 10.33
N GLY A 227 4.62 13.84 10.01
CA GLY A 227 5.49 13.63 8.86
C GLY A 227 6.25 12.31 8.97
N LYS A 228 6.57 11.69 7.83
CA LYS A 228 7.16 10.35 7.77
C LYS A 228 8.47 10.21 8.55
N ALA A 229 9.25 11.29 8.65
CA ALA A 229 10.52 11.32 9.39
C ALA A 229 10.34 11.76 10.86
N HIS A 230 9.15 12.16 11.27
CA HIS A 230 8.84 12.53 12.64
C HIS A 230 8.73 11.28 13.55
N GLN A 231 9.28 11.38 14.76
CA GLN A 231 9.22 10.32 15.77
C GLN A 231 8.83 10.91 17.13
N PRO A 232 8.01 10.19 17.94
CA PRO A 232 7.38 8.89 17.64
C PRO A 232 6.20 8.99 16.67
N LYS A 233 5.79 7.86 16.09
CA LYS A 233 4.51 7.76 15.36
C LYS A 233 3.33 8.04 16.31
N SER A 234 2.27 8.64 15.79
CA SER A 234 1.05 8.89 16.56
C SER A 234 0.20 7.62 16.70
N PRO A 235 -0.38 7.35 17.89
CA PRO A 235 -1.34 6.27 18.08
C PRO A 235 -2.58 6.41 17.19
N ALA A 236 -3.21 5.29 16.84
CA ALA A 236 -4.40 5.28 15.97
C ALA A 236 -5.56 6.11 16.52
N HIS A 237 -5.75 6.14 17.84
CA HIS A 237 -6.74 6.98 18.51
C HIS A 237 -6.54 8.47 18.23
N ASP A 238 -5.30 8.95 18.28
CA ASP A 238 -5.00 10.38 18.10
C ASP A 238 -5.14 10.79 16.64
N VAL A 239 -4.67 9.95 15.72
CA VAL A 239 -4.90 10.11 14.27
C VAL A 239 -6.39 10.20 13.97
N ALA A 240 -7.19 9.28 14.53
CA ALA A 240 -8.63 9.28 14.32
C ALA A 240 -9.31 10.53 14.89
N ARG A 241 -8.99 10.90 16.13
CA ARG A 241 -9.54 12.09 16.77
C ARG A 241 -9.22 13.36 15.98
N MET A 242 -7.94 13.61 15.67
CA MET A 242 -7.53 14.82 14.97
C MET A 242 -8.08 14.88 13.54
N THR A 243 -8.14 13.74 12.84
CA THR A 243 -8.75 13.69 11.51
C THR A 243 -10.23 14.08 11.54
N ILE A 244 -11.01 13.51 12.45
CA ILE A 244 -12.45 13.80 12.55
C ILE A 244 -12.71 15.23 13.05
N GLU A 245 -11.91 15.72 13.99
CA GLU A 245 -12.01 17.11 14.47
C GLU A 245 -11.79 18.12 13.35
N VAL A 246 -10.71 17.99 12.57
CA VAL A 246 -10.43 18.86 11.42
C VAL A 246 -11.57 18.76 10.42
N PHE A 247 -12.00 17.55 10.07
CA PHE A 247 -12.97 17.36 9.00
C PHE A 247 -14.34 17.91 9.37
N ARG A 248 -14.75 17.85 10.65
CA ARG A 248 -15.99 18.48 11.15
C ARG A 248 -15.99 20.00 11.05
N ARG A 249 -14.83 20.64 10.99
CA ARG A 249 -14.73 22.10 10.84
C ARG A 249 -14.92 22.56 9.40
N VAL A 250 -14.50 21.74 8.42
CA VAL A 250 -14.32 22.21 7.03
C VAL A 250 -15.01 21.38 5.96
N VAL A 251 -15.40 20.13 6.23
CA VAL A 251 -16.08 19.28 5.25
C VAL A 251 -17.60 19.42 5.45
N PRO A 252 -18.37 19.85 4.44
CA PRO A 252 -19.83 19.89 4.55
C PRO A 252 -20.43 18.48 4.72
N ALA A 253 -21.45 18.35 5.57
CA ALA A 253 -22.17 17.08 5.81
C ALA A 253 -22.86 16.51 4.56
N ALA A 254 -23.03 17.30 3.51
CA ALA A 254 -23.60 16.86 2.23
C ALA A 254 -22.70 15.90 1.44
N VAL A 255 -21.39 15.85 1.73
CA VAL A 255 -20.48 14.89 1.07
C VAL A 255 -20.89 13.46 1.48
N PRO A 256 -21.15 12.53 0.55
CA PRO A 256 -21.67 11.23 0.94
C PRO A 256 -20.62 10.33 1.60
N SER A 257 -19.36 10.42 1.16
CA SER A 257 -18.28 9.56 1.66
C SER A 257 -16.92 10.20 1.51
N ILE A 258 -16.07 9.92 2.48
CA ILE A 258 -14.66 10.28 2.55
C ILE A 258 -13.85 9.00 2.41
N ASN A 259 -13.16 8.86 1.29
CA ASN A 259 -12.41 7.67 0.93
C ASN A 259 -10.91 7.97 1.05
N PHE A 260 -10.33 7.73 2.22
CA PHE A 260 -8.95 8.12 2.51
C PHE A 260 -7.94 7.48 1.55
N LEU A 261 -6.91 8.25 1.16
CA LEU A 261 -5.69 7.70 0.58
C LEU A 261 -4.80 7.11 1.67
N SER A 262 -3.95 6.14 1.31
CA SER A 262 -2.97 5.56 2.27
C SER A 262 -1.67 6.36 2.35
N GLY A 263 -1.35 7.23 1.38
CA GLY A 263 -0.35 8.30 1.55
C GLY A 263 1.07 7.87 1.96
N GLY A 264 1.45 6.61 1.79
CA GLY A 264 2.76 6.08 2.24
C GLY A 264 2.75 5.39 3.61
N LEU A 265 1.60 5.30 4.27
CA LEU A 265 1.38 4.44 5.43
C LEU A 265 1.61 2.96 5.06
N SER A 266 1.99 2.17 6.07
CA SER A 266 1.98 0.71 5.94
C SER A 266 0.55 0.20 5.73
N PRO A 267 0.36 -0.98 5.14
CA PRO A 267 -0.97 -1.60 5.04
C PRO A 267 -1.67 -1.68 6.42
N GLU A 268 -0.95 -2.09 7.45
CA GLU A 268 -1.45 -2.25 8.82
C GLU A 268 -1.85 -0.92 9.44
N ASP A 269 -1.00 0.10 9.36
CA ASP A 269 -1.30 1.45 9.88
C ASP A 269 -2.56 2.02 9.18
N ALA A 270 -2.67 1.86 7.86
CA ALA A 270 -3.83 2.35 7.10
C ALA A 270 -5.14 1.71 7.59
N SER A 271 -5.18 0.38 7.79
CA SER A 271 -6.35 -0.29 8.36
C SER A 271 -6.60 0.13 9.81
N SER A 272 -5.55 0.20 10.63
CA SER A 272 -5.68 0.57 12.05
C SER A 272 -6.26 1.97 12.23
N TYR A 273 -5.82 2.94 11.42
CA TYR A 273 -6.30 4.32 11.51
C TYR A 273 -7.73 4.46 10.98
N LEU A 274 -8.05 3.82 9.86
CA LEU A 274 -9.42 3.78 9.35
C LEU A 274 -10.39 3.12 10.36
N ASN A 275 -9.92 2.06 11.02
CA ASN A 275 -10.68 1.36 12.06
C ASN A 275 -10.96 2.27 13.25
N ALA A 276 -9.93 2.93 13.77
CA ALA A 276 -10.08 3.82 14.91
C ALA A 276 -11.08 4.96 14.60
N MET A 277 -11.06 5.51 13.38
CA MET A 277 -12.05 6.51 12.97
C MET A 277 -13.49 5.97 13.00
N ASN A 278 -13.74 4.80 12.39
CA ASN A 278 -15.09 4.23 12.35
C ASN A 278 -15.56 3.71 13.72
N ALA A 279 -14.66 3.19 14.56
CA ALA A 279 -15.00 2.68 15.89
C ALA A 279 -15.29 3.81 16.89
N LEU A 280 -14.49 4.89 16.86
CA LEU A 280 -14.64 6.01 17.79
C LEU A 280 -15.73 7.00 17.37
N TYR A 281 -16.02 7.09 16.07
CA TYR A 281 -16.98 8.05 15.50
C TYR A 281 -18.03 7.37 14.60
N PRO A 282 -18.82 6.41 15.12
CA PRO A 282 -19.83 5.69 14.33
C PRO A 282 -20.97 6.60 13.81
N HIS A 283 -21.08 7.82 14.34
CA HIS A 283 -22.05 8.83 13.95
C HIS A 283 -21.41 10.01 13.18
N ALA A 284 -20.26 9.79 12.54
CA ALA A 284 -19.73 10.76 11.59
C ALA A 284 -20.78 11.02 10.48
N PRO A 285 -20.96 12.29 10.03
CA PRO A 285 -21.99 12.61 9.04
C PRO A 285 -21.70 12.07 7.64
N TRP A 286 -20.46 11.62 7.40
CA TRP A 286 -20.02 11.01 6.14
C TRP A 286 -19.70 9.54 6.37
N ALA A 287 -19.86 8.71 5.34
CA ALA A 287 -19.23 7.39 5.36
C ALA A 287 -17.70 7.53 5.34
N LEU A 288 -17.00 6.82 6.22
CA LEU A 288 -15.54 6.83 6.29
C LEU A 288 -15.00 5.54 5.71
N SER A 289 -14.35 5.63 4.54
CA SER A 289 -13.92 4.49 3.75
C SER A 289 -12.49 4.66 3.24
N PHE A 290 -12.04 3.75 2.38
CA PHE A 290 -10.72 3.76 1.78
C PHE A 290 -10.77 3.95 0.27
N SER A 291 -9.74 4.61 -0.27
CA SER A 291 -9.34 4.57 -1.67
C SER A 291 -7.83 4.31 -1.71
N TYR A 292 -7.46 3.03 -1.60
CA TYR A 292 -6.08 2.63 -1.35
C TYR A 292 -5.41 2.05 -2.61
N ALA A 293 -4.15 2.44 -2.80
CA ALA A 293 -3.25 1.81 -3.76
C ALA A 293 -2.30 0.89 -3.00
N ARG A 294 -1.17 1.42 -2.54
CA ARG A 294 -0.10 0.67 -1.86
C ARG A 294 -0.61 -0.19 -0.70
N ALA A 295 -1.46 0.35 0.19
CA ALA A 295 -1.97 -0.39 1.35
C ALA A 295 -2.87 -1.61 1.02
N LEU A 296 -3.36 -1.71 -0.22
CA LEU A 296 -4.05 -2.91 -0.72
C LEU A 296 -3.12 -3.82 -1.53
N GLN A 297 -2.19 -3.21 -2.27
CA GLN A 297 -1.45 -3.88 -3.33
C GLN A 297 -0.05 -4.37 -2.93
N GLU A 298 0.58 -3.77 -1.93
CA GLU A 298 1.97 -4.09 -1.56
C GLU A 298 2.17 -5.57 -1.18
N PRO A 299 1.34 -6.18 -0.33
CA PRO A 299 1.45 -7.62 -0.05
C PRO A 299 1.20 -8.49 -1.30
N ALA A 300 0.28 -8.09 -2.17
CA ALA A 300 -0.04 -8.82 -3.39
C ALA A 300 1.12 -8.78 -4.40
N MET A 301 1.75 -7.62 -4.61
CA MET A 301 2.95 -7.49 -5.44
C MET A 301 4.11 -8.32 -4.90
N ALA A 302 4.32 -8.29 -3.58
CA ALA A 302 5.39 -9.04 -2.91
C ALA A 302 5.17 -10.57 -3.04
N ALA A 303 3.94 -11.04 -2.93
CA ALA A 303 3.59 -12.44 -3.15
C ALA A 303 3.70 -12.85 -4.63
N TRP A 304 3.29 -11.98 -5.55
CA TRP A 304 3.28 -12.27 -6.98
C TRP A 304 4.70 -12.41 -7.56
N ARG A 305 5.59 -11.46 -7.26
CA ARG A 305 6.96 -11.39 -7.81
C ARG A 305 7.06 -11.43 -9.34
N GLY A 306 5.96 -11.14 -10.05
CA GLY A 306 5.90 -11.19 -11.51
C GLY A 306 5.77 -12.59 -12.10
N LEU A 307 5.51 -13.60 -11.26
CA LEU A 307 5.50 -15.01 -11.65
C LEU A 307 4.07 -15.54 -11.81
N ALA A 308 3.78 -16.25 -12.89
CA ALA A 308 2.44 -16.73 -13.22
C ALA A 308 1.93 -17.77 -12.21
N GLU A 309 2.82 -18.62 -11.70
CA GLU A 309 2.54 -19.62 -10.67
C GLU A 309 2.11 -19.00 -9.33
N ASN A 310 2.45 -17.73 -9.07
CA ASN A 310 2.15 -17.04 -7.82
C ASN A 310 0.84 -16.25 -7.85
N VAL A 311 0.07 -16.29 -8.94
CA VAL A 311 -1.19 -15.55 -9.07
C VAL A 311 -2.15 -15.87 -7.92
N GLY A 312 -2.30 -17.16 -7.57
CA GLY A 312 -3.19 -17.56 -6.47
C GLY A 312 -2.77 -16.99 -5.11
N ALA A 313 -1.47 -17.03 -4.80
CA ALA A 313 -0.93 -16.47 -3.55
C ALA A 313 -1.10 -14.94 -3.49
N ALA A 314 -0.88 -14.26 -4.61
CA ALA A 314 -1.05 -12.81 -4.71
C ALA A 314 -2.51 -12.36 -4.59
N GLN A 315 -3.45 -13.09 -5.22
CA GLN A 315 -4.88 -12.85 -5.07
C GLN A 315 -5.34 -13.08 -3.64
N HIS A 316 -4.83 -14.12 -2.97
CA HIS A 316 -5.12 -14.36 -1.56
C HIS A 316 -4.66 -13.18 -0.70
N ALA A 317 -3.40 -12.76 -0.80
CA ALA A 317 -2.87 -11.63 -0.05
C ALA A 317 -3.63 -10.32 -0.32
N PHE A 318 -4.03 -10.09 -1.57
CA PHE A 318 -4.87 -8.95 -1.94
C PHE A 318 -6.25 -9.00 -1.26
N CYS A 319 -6.94 -10.13 -1.34
CA CYS A 319 -8.24 -10.33 -0.71
C CYS A 319 -8.18 -10.21 0.82
N GLU A 320 -7.11 -10.68 1.46
CA GLU A 320 -6.91 -10.51 2.90
C GLU A 320 -6.80 -9.02 3.28
N ARG A 321 -6.03 -8.23 2.53
CA ARG A 321 -5.95 -6.78 2.75
C ARG A 321 -7.28 -6.08 2.48
N ALA A 322 -8.03 -6.51 1.46
CA ALA A 322 -9.36 -5.98 1.19
C ALA A 322 -10.34 -6.30 2.34
N ARG A 323 -10.31 -7.52 2.88
CA ARG A 323 -11.09 -7.94 4.06
C ARG A 323 -10.72 -7.13 5.30
N CYS A 324 -9.44 -6.89 5.55
CA CYS A 324 -8.98 -6.05 6.68
C CYS A 324 -9.54 -4.62 6.58
N ASN A 325 -9.46 -4.01 5.39
CA ASN A 325 -9.96 -2.65 5.18
C ASN A 325 -11.49 -2.58 5.21
N SER A 326 -12.18 -3.64 4.77
CA SER A 326 -13.63 -3.80 4.91
C SER A 326 -14.06 -3.84 6.38
N ALA A 327 -13.35 -4.61 7.21
CA ALA A 327 -13.57 -4.65 8.65
C ALA A 327 -13.23 -3.31 9.33
N ALA A 328 -12.15 -2.65 8.91
CA ALA A 328 -11.76 -1.33 9.40
C ALA A 328 -12.83 -0.28 9.09
N ARG A 329 -13.44 -0.31 7.90
CA ARG A 329 -14.60 0.52 7.57
C ARG A 329 -15.78 0.28 8.53
N CYS A 330 -15.89 -0.89 9.14
CA CYS A 330 -16.93 -1.21 10.10
C CYS A 330 -16.53 -0.95 11.56
N GLY A 331 -15.31 -0.46 11.82
CA GLY A 331 -14.79 -0.34 13.18
C GLY A 331 -14.54 -1.69 13.87
N GLN A 332 -14.31 -2.76 13.10
CA GLN A 332 -14.20 -4.15 13.57
C GLN A 332 -12.83 -4.78 13.30
N TYR A 333 -11.86 -4.03 12.78
CA TYR A 333 -10.50 -4.52 12.56
C TYR A 333 -9.72 -4.61 13.88
N GLY A 334 -9.07 -5.75 14.08
CA GLY A 334 -8.24 -6.08 15.25
C GLY A 334 -7.55 -7.43 15.05
N ASP A 335 -6.93 -7.96 16.10
CA ASP A 335 -6.04 -9.14 16.05
C ASP A 335 -6.65 -10.37 15.38
N ALA A 336 -7.96 -10.60 15.55
CA ALA A 336 -8.67 -11.75 14.96
C ALA A 336 -8.87 -11.64 13.44
N ILE A 337 -8.76 -10.44 12.86
CA ILE A 337 -8.96 -10.17 11.44
C ILE A 337 -7.61 -9.95 10.73
N GLN A 338 -6.61 -9.45 11.45
CA GLN A 338 -5.28 -9.23 10.89
C GLN A 338 -4.68 -10.57 10.43
N PRO A 339 -4.19 -10.68 9.18
CA PRO A 339 -3.42 -11.84 8.78
C PRO A 339 -2.21 -11.96 9.71
N PRO A 340 -1.74 -13.18 10.03
CA PRO A 340 -0.56 -13.36 10.85
C PRO A 340 0.57 -12.50 10.30
N VAL A 341 1.25 -11.76 11.18
CA VAL A 341 2.34 -10.86 10.78
C VAL A 341 3.43 -11.72 10.15
N THR A 342 3.40 -11.89 8.83
CA THR A 342 4.57 -12.29 8.07
C THR A 342 5.51 -11.10 8.15
N LYS A 343 6.41 -11.09 9.15
CA LYS A 343 7.56 -10.19 9.16
C LYS A 343 8.16 -10.31 7.77
N GLY A 344 8.12 -9.21 7.01
CA GLY A 344 8.47 -9.22 5.60
C GLY A 344 9.79 -9.94 5.40
N VAL A 345 9.82 -10.88 4.45
CA VAL A 345 11.06 -11.51 4.02
C VAL A 345 11.95 -10.37 3.51
N ALA A 346 12.92 -9.99 4.33
CA ALA A 346 13.99 -9.09 3.89
C ALA A 346 14.61 -9.70 2.61
N PRO A 347 15.02 -8.88 1.63
CA PRO A 347 15.77 -9.41 0.49
C PRO A 347 16.91 -10.28 1.02
N LEU A 348 17.02 -11.49 0.48
CA LEU A 348 17.99 -12.47 0.92
C LEU A 348 19.39 -11.82 0.91
N PRO A 349 20.13 -11.84 2.02
CA PRO A 349 21.47 -11.27 2.08
C PRO A 349 22.42 -11.98 1.10
N GLU A 350 23.41 -11.26 0.60
CA GLU A 350 24.37 -11.81 -0.36
C GLU A 350 25.22 -12.93 0.27
N LEU A 351 25.29 -14.05 -0.43
CA LEU A 351 26.12 -15.20 -0.07
C LEU A 351 27.42 -15.22 -0.89
N ASP A 352 28.47 -15.77 -0.31
CA ASP A 352 29.70 -16.09 -1.02
C ASP A 352 29.57 -17.40 -1.83
N GLU A 353 30.66 -17.78 -2.50
CA GLU A 353 30.73 -19.01 -3.32
C GLU A 353 30.55 -20.31 -2.52
N ASN A 354 30.70 -20.26 -1.20
CA ASN A 354 30.47 -21.38 -0.28
C ASN A 354 29.07 -21.35 0.36
N GLY A 355 28.23 -20.39 -0.03
CA GLY A 355 26.88 -20.19 0.50
C GLY A 355 26.85 -19.58 1.91
N LEU A 356 27.94 -18.99 2.39
CA LEU A 356 27.99 -18.28 3.67
C LEU A 356 27.65 -16.80 3.48
N LEU A 357 27.17 -16.14 4.54
CA LEU A 357 26.87 -14.70 4.50
C LEU A 357 28.14 -13.89 4.28
N LYS A 358 28.16 -13.05 3.24
CA LYS A 358 29.28 -12.11 3.00
C LYS A 358 29.43 -11.08 4.12
N ASP A 359 28.32 -10.63 4.69
CA ASP A 359 28.29 -9.73 5.85
C ASP A 359 27.54 -10.38 7.02
N PRO A 360 28.25 -10.98 7.99
CA PRO A 360 27.65 -11.56 9.20
C PRO A 360 26.82 -10.57 10.03
N GLY A 361 27.06 -9.26 9.89
CA GLY A 361 26.31 -8.20 10.57
C GLY A 361 24.86 -8.06 10.10
N THR A 362 24.52 -8.64 8.95
CA THR A 362 23.16 -8.65 8.40
C THR A 362 22.30 -9.80 8.96
N TRP A 363 22.89 -10.71 9.74
CA TRP A 363 22.17 -11.87 10.26
C TRP A 363 21.13 -11.50 11.32
N ASN A 364 19.94 -12.11 11.21
CA ASN A 364 18.90 -12.14 12.22
C ASN A 364 18.10 -13.44 12.09
N GLU A 365 17.14 -13.69 12.99
CA GLU A 365 16.34 -14.93 12.98
C GLU A 365 15.57 -15.13 11.66
N SER A 366 15.13 -14.06 10.99
CA SER A 366 14.48 -14.16 9.67
C SER A 366 15.46 -14.59 8.58
N VAL A 367 16.73 -14.15 8.64
CA VAL A 367 17.79 -14.59 7.73
C VAL A 367 18.10 -16.06 7.97
N ALA A 368 18.17 -16.50 9.23
CA ALA A 368 18.39 -17.91 9.56
C ALA A 368 17.30 -18.81 8.95
N SER A 369 16.02 -18.44 9.13
CA SER A 369 14.90 -19.18 8.53
C SER A 369 14.96 -19.20 7.00
N ALA A 370 15.37 -18.10 6.37
CA ALA A 370 15.51 -18.02 4.92
C ALA A 370 16.67 -18.89 4.39
N LEU A 371 17.81 -18.91 5.09
CA LEU A 371 18.94 -19.78 4.78
C LEU A 371 18.58 -21.26 4.98
N ALA A 372 17.81 -21.58 6.02
CA ALA A 372 17.31 -22.92 6.27
C ALA A 372 16.39 -23.41 5.16
N ALA A 373 15.46 -22.56 4.70
CA ALA A 373 14.58 -22.87 3.58
C ALA A 373 15.37 -23.11 2.27
N GLN A 374 16.36 -22.27 1.96
CA GLN A 374 17.25 -22.49 0.80
C GLN A 374 18.07 -23.77 0.90
N SER A 375 18.39 -24.20 2.12
CA SER A 375 19.16 -25.41 2.41
C SER A 375 18.32 -26.69 2.35
N GLY A 376 17.00 -26.59 2.12
CA GLY A 376 16.07 -27.72 2.14
C GLY A 376 15.66 -28.18 3.55
N LEU A 377 15.99 -27.43 4.61
CA LEU A 377 15.72 -27.80 6.01
C LEU A 377 14.27 -27.56 6.43
N GLY A 378 13.52 -26.72 5.71
CA GLY A 378 12.16 -26.34 6.10
C GLY A 378 12.12 -25.40 7.31
N GLU A 379 11.13 -25.57 8.18
CA GLU A 379 10.94 -24.72 9.36
C GLU A 379 11.92 -25.10 10.50
N LEU A 380 12.61 -24.10 11.05
CA LEU A 380 13.57 -24.29 12.14
C LEU A 380 12.86 -24.59 13.45
N THR A 381 13.02 -25.82 13.95
CA THR A 381 12.53 -26.25 15.26
C THR A 381 13.39 -25.69 16.42
N GLU A 382 12.89 -25.80 17.66
CA GLU A 382 13.64 -25.40 18.86
C GLU A 382 15.03 -26.05 18.98
N ASP A 383 15.19 -27.29 18.51
CA ASP A 383 16.49 -27.97 18.54
C ASP A 383 17.48 -27.37 17.54
N HIS A 384 17.01 -26.84 16.40
CA HIS A 384 17.85 -26.05 15.50
C HIS A 384 18.32 -24.76 16.18
N TRP A 385 17.41 -24.06 16.87
CA TRP A 385 17.73 -22.81 17.55
C TRP A 385 18.75 -22.96 18.67
N LYS A 386 18.75 -24.09 19.39
CA LYS A 386 19.77 -24.39 20.40
C LYS A 386 21.18 -24.42 19.80
N ILE A 387 21.35 -25.08 18.66
CA ILE A 387 22.63 -25.19 17.96
C ILE A 387 23.03 -23.83 17.37
N ILE A 388 22.12 -23.14 16.68
CA ILE A 388 22.36 -21.81 16.11
C ILE A 388 22.85 -20.82 17.18
N ARG A 389 22.15 -20.76 18.32
CA ARG A 389 22.52 -19.86 19.43
C ARG A 389 23.86 -20.24 20.05
N ALA A 390 24.11 -21.54 20.26
CA ALA A 390 25.38 -22.01 20.82
C ALA A 390 26.58 -21.69 19.91
N LEU A 391 26.45 -21.87 18.60
CA LEU A 391 27.47 -21.52 17.61
C LEU A 391 27.78 -20.02 17.63
N ARG A 392 26.73 -19.19 17.61
CA ARG A 392 26.89 -17.73 17.64
C ARG A 392 27.50 -17.24 18.95
N GLU A 393 27.10 -17.79 20.09
CA GLU A 393 27.66 -17.45 21.39
C GLU A 393 29.15 -17.84 21.47
N TYR A 394 29.49 -19.05 21.04
CA TYR A 394 30.87 -19.53 21.05
C TYR A 394 31.76 -18.69 20.14
N TYR A 395 31.33 -18.45 18.90
CA TYR A 395 32.06 -17.61 17.96
C TYR A 395 32.23 -16.18 18.48
N GLY A 396 31.18 -15.60 19.10
CA GLY A 396 31.27 -14.28 19.71
C GLY A 396 32.30 -14.18 20.85
N LYS A 397 32.58 -15.29 21.55
CA LYS A 397 33.57 -15.35 22.63
C LYS A 397 34.99 -15.66 22.15
N PHE A 398 35.13 -16.54 21.15
CA PHE A 398 36.43 -17.12 20.79
C PHE A 398 36.90 -16.80 19.37
N GLY A 399 36.03 -16.27 18.51
CA GLY A 399 36.35 -15.90 17.12
C GLY A 399 36.66 -17.08 16.19
N VAL A 400 36.38 -18.31 16.61
CA VAL A 400 36.65 -19.54 15.86
C VAL A 400 35.50 -20.55 16.00
N ALA A 401 35.44 -21.53 15.10
CA ALA A 401 34.45 -22.60 15.17
C ALA A 401 34.71 -23.53 16.39
N PRO A 402 33.67 -23.92 17.15
CA PRO A 402 33.80 -24.92 18.19
C PRO A 402 33.93 -26.33 17.61
N ALA A 403 34.44 -27.26 18.41
CA ALA A 403 34.32 -28.68 18.09
C ALA A 403 32.85 -29.10 18.24
N MET A 404 32.23 -29.62 17.18
CA MET A 404 30.77 -29.84 17.19
C MET A 404 30.31 -30.90 18.16
N ASN A 405 31.17 -31.87 18.47
CA ASN A 405 30.92 -32.82 19.54
C ASN A 405 30.69 -32.13 20.90
N GLN A 406 31.45 -31.09 21.24
CA GLN A 406 31.30 -30.36 22.50
C GLN A 406 29.96 -29.62 22.56
N VAL A 407 29.54 -29.01 21.44
CA VAL A 407 28.23 -28.36 21.34
C VAL A 407 27.11 -29.38 21.54
N CYS A 408 27.18 -30.56 20.92
CA CYS A 408 26.16 -31.59 21.08
C CYS A 408 26.13 -32.16 22.51
N HIS A 409 27.30 -32.42 23.11
CA HIS A 409 27.41 -32.96 24.47
C HIS A 409 26.86 -31.99 25.52
N ALA A 410 27.01 -30.67 25.34
CA ALA A 410 26.44 -29.67 26.23
C ALA A 410 24.91 -29.77 26.36
N TYR A 411 24.24 -30.35 25.37
CA TYR A 411 22.79 -30.60 25.37
C TYR A 411 22.44 -32.08 25.61
N GLY A 412 23.41 -32.92 26.01
CA GLY A 412 23.19 -34.36 26.24
C GLY A 412 22.87 -35.14 24.97
N ARG A 413 23.35 -34.67 23.81
CA ARG A 413 23.12 -35.27 22.49
C ARG A 413 24.42 -35.84 21.92
N ASP A 414 24.30 -36.86 21.07
CA ASP A 414 25.45 -37.45 20.39
C ASP A 414 25.97 -36.55 19.26
N TRP A 415 27.14 -36.89 18.72
CA TRP A 415 27.85 -36.05 17.74
C TRP A 415 27.10 -35.88 16.41
N ARG A 416 26.16 -36.76 16.06
CA ARG A 416 25.38 -36.67 14.82
C ARG A 416 24.22 -35.68 14.91
N TRP A 417 23.84 -35.25 16.12
CA TRP A 417 22.66 -34.41 16.31
C TRP A 417 22.65 -33.14 15.47
N ALA A 418 23.79 -32.45 15.37
CA ALA A 418 23.92 -31.26 14.53
C ALA A 418 23.90 -31.60 13.03
N HIS A 419 24.57 -32.67 12.62
CA HIS A 419 24.56 -33.15 11.24
C HIS A 419 23.15 -33.55 10.79
N ASP A 420 22.42 -34.33 11.60
CA ASP A 420 21.08 -34.81 11.29
C ASP A 420 20.06 -33.66 11.18
N LEU A 421 20.20 -32.63 12.03
CA LEU A 421 19.33 -31.45 11.98
C LEU A 421 19.63 -30.52 10.81
N PHE A 422 20.89 -30.38 10.39
CA PHE A 422 21.30 -29.38 9.40
C PHE A 422 21.83 -29.97 8.08
N HIS A 423 21.67 -31.28 7.89
CA HIS A 423 22.30 -32.12 6.86
C HIS A 423 23.82 -32.20 6.93
N THR A 424 24.51 -31.16 7.39
CA THR A 424 25.95 -31.15 7.71
C THR A 424 26.23 -30.18 8.85
N CYS A 425 27.37 -30.34 9.53
CA CYS A 425 27.81 -29.38 10.54
C CYS A 425 28.11 -28.00 9.92
N LEU A 426 28.58 -27.94 8.66
CA LEU A 426 28.72 -26.69 7.91
C LEU A 426 27.36 -26.06 7.59
N GLY A 427 26.31 -26.86 7.39
CA GLY A 427 24.93 -26.39 7.25
C GLY A 427 24.47 -25.61 8.49
N ALA A 428 24.80 -26.11 9.68
CA ALA A 428 24.51 -25.42 10.94
C ALA A 428 25.28 -24.08 11.04
N TRP A 429 26.56 -24.08 10.65
CA TRP A 429 27.40 -22.88 10.60
C TRP A 429 26.84 -21.82 9.64
N ARG A 430 26.38 -22.25 8.46
CA ARG A 430 25.75 -21.40 7.45
C ARG A 430 24.46 -20.76 7.97
N VAL A 431 23.55 -21.55 8.53
CA VAL A 431 22.26 -21.05 9.05
C VAL A 431 22.49 -20.11 10.25
N ALA A 432 23.53 -20.35 11.04
CA ALA A 432 23.96 -19.45 12.11
C ALA A 432 24.55 -18.11 11.62
N GLY A 433 24.79 -17.97 10.31
CA GLY A 433 25.25 -16.75 9.67
C GLY A 433 26.64 -16.30 10.11
N LEU A 434 27.51 -17.28 10.35
CA LEU A 434 28.88 -17.06 10.78
C LEU A 434 29.81 -16.95 9.55
N PRO A 435 30.90 -16.16 9.64
CA PRO A 435 31.82 -15.96 8.52
C PRO A 435 32.57 -17.26 8.15
N ASP A 436 33.28 -17.25 7.04
CA ASP A 436 34.13 -18.36 6.60
C ASP A 436 35.07 -18.82 7.74
N PRO A 437 34.93 -20.08 8.23
CA PRO A 437 35.72 -20.57 9.34
C PRO A 437 37.16 -20.98 8.93
N GLY A 438 37.51 -20.87 7.66
CA GLY A 438 38.79 -21.27 7.08
C GLY A 438 38.77 -22.71 6.54
N GLU A 439 39.66 -23.03 5.60
CA GLU A 439 39.68 -24.31 4.87
C GLU A 439 39.75 -25.54 5.78
N GLU A 440 40.57 -25.48 6.83
CA GLU A 440 40.78 -26.59 7.76
C GLU A 440 39.50 -26.89 8.58
N ALA A 441 38.80 -25.83 9.01
CA ALA A 441 37.52 -25.96 9.71
C ALA A 441 36.38 -26.34 8.76
N LYS A 442 36.40 -25.88 7.50
CA LYS A 442 35.42 -26.28 6.48
C LYS A 442 35.51 -27.77 6.15
N SER A 443 36.70 -28.33 6.03
CA SER A 443 36.87 -29.79 5.88
C SER A 443 36.28 -30.53 7.08
N TYR A 444 36.68 -30.14 8.30
CA TYR A 444 36.16 -30.74 9.53
C TYR A 444 34.64 -30.69 9.67
N LEU A 445 34.01 -29.57 9.31
CA LEU A 445 32.55 -29.37 9.40
C LEU A 445 31.76 -30.02 8.25
N ASN A 446 32.43 -30.41 7.16
CA ASN A 446 31.82 -31.18 6.07
C ASN A 446 31.99 -32.69 6.25
N ASP A 447 33.09 -33.12 6.87
CA ASP A 447 33.45 -34.53 7.05
C ASP A 447 32.77 -35.20 8.26
N MET A 448 32.18 -34.40 9.16
CA MET A 448 31.33 -34.85 10.29
C MET A 448 29.85 -34.63 10.00
#